data_AF-A0A8J8NBP1-F1
#
_entry.id   AF-A0A8J8NBP1-F1
#
_cell.length_a   1.000
_cell.length_b   1.000
_cell.length_c   1.000
_cell.angle_alpha   90.00
_cell.angle_beta   90.00
_cell.angle_gamma   90.00
#
_symmetry.space_group_name_H-M   'P 1'
#
loop_
_entity.id
_entity.type
_entity.pdbx_description
1 polymer ?
#
loop_
_entity_poly.entity_id
_entity_poly.type
_entity_poly.pdbx_seq_one_letter_code
_entity_poly.pdbx_strand_id
1 'polypeptide(L)'
;MSGPVLSSSETPMNQGEQMRQPMSAYQISNQTMSVRDMREIAQSYNKSMNKYTNEKTMHQKTSETLQIALQKKQEFLSQLVSQRAKLIMNNKALQSDIDTQSLKRQVLDVTRQEALKDVDLNNLSDNQRLLLTKRDELLRQNEQLRQEICQESLSMKIRERKCQNCKGLFMPLHNTENSCRYHVGKLKFYSCRGCGADQYYTCCNKCNQCNPGCKYTKHVA
;
A
#
# COMPACT_ATOMS: atom_id res chain seq x y z
N MET A 1 -13.15 -31.98 -12.11
CA MET A 1 -12.35 -32.64 -13.17
C MET A 1 -12.89 -34.04 -13.36
N SER A 2 -13.36 -34.30 -14.57
CA SER A 2 -14.08 -35.50 -14.99
C SER A 2 -13.15 -36.70 -15.03
N GLY A 3 -13.50 -37.77 -14.31
CA GLY A 3 -12.79 -39.06 -14.35
C GLY A 3 -13.43 -40.01 -15.37
N PRO A 4 -12.65 -40.86 -16.05
CA PRO A 4 -13.16 -41.72 -17.12
C PRO A 4 -13.93 -42.93 -16.59
N VAL A 5 -14.99 -43.24 -17.32
CA VAL A 5 -15.88 -44.40 -17.20
C VAL A 5 -15.11 -45.66 -17.64
N LEU A 6 -14.95 -46.64 -16.74
CA LEU A 6 -14.44 -47.97 -17.10
C LEU A 6 -15.60 -48.84 -17.56
N SER A 7 -15.61 -49.09 -18.86
CA SER A 7 -16.50 -50.01 -19.57
C SER A 7 -16.11 -51.46 -19.24
N SER A 8 -17.02 -52.17 -18.57
CA SER A 8 -16.93 -53.61 -18.31
C SER A 8 -17.35 -54.36 -19.57
N SER A 9 -16.38 -54.93 -20.28
CA SER A 9 -16.59 -55.80 -21.43
C SER A 9 -17.12 -57.17 -20.99
N GLU A 10 -18.29 -57.50 -21.50
CA GLU A 10 -19.02 -58.76 -21.37
C GLU A 10 -18.19 -59.93 -21.93
N THR A 11 -18.15 -61.05 -21.20
CA THR A 11 -17.60 -62.32 -21.70
C THR A 11 -18.80 -63.19 -22.10
N PRO A 12 -18.93 -63.62 -23.37
CA PRO A 12 -20.06 -64.42 -23.78
C PRO A 12 -19.94 -65.84 -23.22
N MET A 13 -20.97 -66.28 -22.49
CA MET A 13 -21.16 -67.68 -22.11
C MET A 13 -21.44 -68.51 -23.36
N ASN A 14 -20.50 -69.40 -23.70
CA ASN A 14 -20.66 -70.37 -24.77
C ASN A 14 -21.47 -71.57 -24.26
N GLN A 15 -22.80 -71.49 -24.36
CA GLN A 15 -23.71 -72.61 -24.16
C GLN A 15 -23.77 -73.43 -25.46
N GLY A 16 -23.11 -74.59 -25.44
CA GLY A 16 -23.06 -75.52 -26.56
C GLY A 16 -23.05 -76.97 -26.08
N GLU A 17 -24.02 -77.35 -25.24
CA GLU A 17 -24.32 -78.76 -24.96
C GLU A 17 -25.06 -79.38 -26.16
N GLN A 18 -24.30 -79.92 -27.12
CA GLN A 18 -24.84 -80.84 -28.11
C GLN A 18 -24.88 -82.25 -27.52
N MET A 19 -26.11 -82.74 -27.31
CA MET A 19 -26.42 -84.15 -27.08
C MET A 19 -25.74 -85.03 -28.12
N ARG A 20 -24.78 -85.86 -27.68
CA ARG A 20 -24.28 -86.98 -28.48
C ARG A 20 -25.18 -88.18 -28.29
N GLN A 21 -25.71 -88.68 -29.41
CA GLN A 21 -26.41 -89.96 -29.50
C GLN A 21 -25.47 -91.13 -29.12
N PRO A 22 -25.99 -92.21 -28.53
CA PRO A 22 -25.22 -93.42 -28.27
C PRO A 22 -24.96 -94.13 -29.60
N MET A 23 -23.69 -94.13 -30.04
CA MET A 23 -23.24 -94.94 -31.16
C MET A 23 -23.28 -96.42 -30.79
N SER A 24 -24.00 -97.16 -31.63
CA SER A 24 -24.15 -98.62 -31.67
C SER A 24 -22.87 -99.38 -31.33
N ALA A 25 -23.02 -100.33 -30.40
CA ALA A 25 -22.07 -101.40 -30.17
C ALA A 25 -21.90 -102.28 -31.42
N TYR A 26 -20.81 -103.06 -31.44
CA TYR A 26 -20.53 -104.19 -32.31
C TYR A 26 -19.96 -103.92 -33.72
N GLN A 27 -18.63 -103.88 -33.79
CA GLN A 27 -17.80 -104.74 -34.65
C GLN A 27 -16.35 -104.64 -34.16
N ILE A 28 -16.01 -105.36 -33.08
CA ILE A 28 -14.62 -105.52 -32.66
C ILE A 28 -14.02 -106.61 -33.55
N SER A 29 -13.48 -106.21 -34.71
CA SER A 29 -12.57 -107.06 -35.46
C SER A 29 -11.32 -107.26 -34.62
N ASN A 30 -10.94 -108.51 -34.36
CA ASN A 30 -9.68 -108.89 -33.72
C ASN A 30 -8.47 -108.60 -34.64
N GLN A 31 -8.26 -107.33 -34.99
CA GLN A 31 -7.03 -106.84 -35.60
C GLN A 31 -6.01 -106.65 -34.48
N THR A 32 -5.15 -107.65 -34.28
CA THR A 32 -3.97 -107.50 -33.46
C THR A 32 -3.03 -106.52 -34.15
N MET A 33 -2.82 -105.37 -33.50
CA MET A 33 -1.94 -104.30 -33.99
C MET A 33 -0.53 -104.86 -34.22
N SER A 34 0.11 -104.52 -35.34
CA SER A 34 1.43 -105.07 -35.63
C SER A 34 2.48 -104.51 -34.65
N VAL A 35 3.54 -105.27 -34.39
CA VAL A 35 4.66 -104.83 -33.53
C VAL A 35 5.31 -103.54 -34.05
N ARG A 36 5.28 -103.33 -35.37
CA ARG A 36 5.79 -102.11 -36.01
C ARG A 36 4.96 -100.88 -35.60
N ASP A 37 3.64 -100.99 -35.66
CA ASP A 37 2.73 -99.89 -35.32
C ASP A 37 2.86 -99.52 -33.83
N MET A 38 3.01 -100.52 -32.95
CA MET A 38 3.30 -100.27 -31.53
C MET A 38 4.59 -99.47 -31.33
N ARG A 39 5.66 -99.80 -32.09
CA ARG A 39 6.93 -99.09 -32.00
C ARG A 39 6.83 -97.65 -32.51
N GLU A 40 6.14 -97.43 -33.62
CA GLU A 40 5.92 -96.10 -34.19
C GLU A 40 5.08 -95.21 -33.23
N ILE A 41 4.04 -95.76 -32.61
CA ILE A 41 3.24 -95.08 -31.59
C ILE A 41 4.11 -94.71 -30.38
N ALA A 42 4.90 -95.65 -29.86
CA ALA A 42 5.79 -95.40 -28.73
C ALA A 42 6.83 -94.31 -29.04
N GLN A 43 7.40 -94.31 -30.25
CA GLN A 43 8.33 -93.27 -30.69
C GLN A 43 7.65 -91.90 -30.81
N SER A 44 6.47 -91.84 -31.41
CA SER A 44 5.69 -90.61 -31.54
C SER A 44 5.28 -90.05 -30.17
N TYR A 45 4.87 -90.93 -29.25
CA TYR A 45 4.55 -90.58 -27.87
C TYR A 45 5.78 -90.01 -27.15
N ASN A 46 6.93 -90.68 -27.21
CA ASN A 46 8.17 -90.20 -26.61
C ASN A 46 8.61 -88.84 -27.19
N LYS A 47 8.48 -88.64 -28.51
CA LYS A 47 8.78 -87.36 -29.15
C LYS A 47 7.85 -86.24 -28.67
N SER A 48 6.56 -86.53 -28.57
CA SER A 48 5.56 -85.58 -28.06
C SER A 48 5.78 -85.24 -26.58
N MET A 49 6.12 -86.24 -25.77
CA MET A 49 6.45 -86.05 -24.35
C MET A 49 7.71 -85.19 -24.19
N ASN A 50 8.78 -85.46 -24.94
CA ASN A 50 9.99 -84.64 -24.90
C ASN A 50 9.72 -83.19 -25.33
N LYS A 51 8.90 -82.98 -26.37
CA LYS A 51 8.49 -81.63 -26.80
C LYS A 51 7.73 -80.91 -25.67
N TYR A 52 6.74 -81.56 -25.07
CA TYR A 52 5.98 -81.00 -23.95
C TYR A 52 6.89 -80.67 -22.74
N THR A 53 7.81 -81.55 -22.39
CA THR A 53 8.78 -81.30 -21.30
C THR A 53 9.68 -80.09 -21.59
N ASN A 54 10.15 -79.94 -22.83
CA ASN A 54 10.95 -78.79 -23.25
C ASN A 54 10.14 -77.48 -23.23
N GLU A 55 8.89 -77.50 -23.70
CA GLU A 55 8.00 -76.34 -23.65
C GLU A 55 7.68 -75.95 -22.20
N LYS A 56 7.36 -76.93 -21.35
CA LYS A 56 7.11 -76.71 -19.92
C LYS A 56 8.32 -76.08 -19.22
N THR A 57 9.52 -76.58 -19.47
CA THR A 57 10.75 -76.02 -18.87
C THR A 57 11.07 -74.63 -19.41
N MET A 58 10.84 -74.35 -20.69
CA MET A 58 10.96 -73.00 -21.27
C MET A 58 9.98 -72.01 -20.64
N HIS A 59 8.71 -72.39 -20.50
CA HIS A 59 7.70 -71.58 -19.84
C HIS A 59 8.04 -71.32 -18.36
N GLN A 60 8.55 -72.33 -17.66
CA GLN A 60 8.97 -72.18 -16.27
C GLN A 60 10.12 -71.19 -16.13
N LYS A 61 11.17 -71.29 -16.96
CA LYS A 61 12.27 -70.31 -16.99
C LYS A 61 11.81 -68.90 -17.32
N THR A 62 10.85 -68.78 -18.25
CA THR A 62 10.27 -67.49 -18.64
C THR A 62 9.48 -66.88 -17.47
N SER A 63 8.67 -67.70 -16.78
CA SER A 63 7.92 -67.31 -15.59
C SER A 63 8.84 -66.82 -14.48
N GLU A 64 9.92 -67.57 -14.19
CA GLU A 64 10.94 -67.17 -13.20
C GLU A 64 11.62 -65.85 -13.58
N THR A 65 11.98 -65.68 -14.86
CA THR A 65 12.59 -64.44 -15.35
C THR A 65 11.65 -63.24 -15.21
N LEU A 66 10.37 -63.42 -15.54
CA LEU A 66 9.35 -62.38 -15.37
C LEU A 66 9.11 -62.05 -13.89
N GLN A 67 9.14 -63.04 -13.01
CA GLN A 67 8.98 -62.84 -11.58
C GLN A 67 10.14 -62.03 -10.98
N ILE A 68 11.38 -62.32 -11.39
CA ILE A 68 12.56 -61.53 -11.00
C ILE A 68 12.44 -60.09 -11.55
N ALA A 69 12.00 -59.93 -12.79
CA ALA A 69 11.81 -58.59 -13.38
C ALA A 69 10.71 -57.80 -12.66
N LEU A 70 9.61 -58.45 -12.27
CA LEU A 70 8.52 -57.85 -11.50
C LEU A 70 9.02 -57.42 -10.12
N GLN A 71 9.78 -58.27 -9.42
CA GLN A 71 10.35 -57.97 -8.11
C GLN A 71 11.28 -56.75 -8.18
N LYS A 72 12.19 -56.70 -9.18
CA LYS A 72 13.07 -55.54 -9.38
C LYS A 72 12.29 -54.25 -9.63
N LYS A 73 11.17 -54.32 -10.38
CA LYS A 73 10.30 -53.16 -10.58
C LYS A 73 9.58 -52.73 -9.29
N GLN A 74 9.14 -53.67 -8.46
CA GLN A 74 8.53 -53.38 -7.16
C GLN A 74 9.53 -52.73 -6.19
N GLU A 75 10.77 -53.22 -6.13
CA GLU A 75 11.84 -52.63 -5.34
C GLU A 75 12.15 -51.20 -5.80
N PHE A 76 12.26 -50.99 -7.12
CA PHE A 76 12.46 -49.66 -7.69
C PHE A 76 11.31 -48.69 -7.37
N LEU A 77 10.06 -49.14 -7.49
CA LEU A 77 8.89 -48.35 -7.10
C LEU A 77 8.92 -47.99 -5.61
N SER A 78 9.32 -48.92 -4.74
CA SER A 78 9.44 -48.69 -3.31
C SER A 78 10.51 -47.64 -2.98
N GLN A 79 11.63 -47.66 -3.71
CA GLN A 79 12.67 -46.63 -3.61
C GLN A 79 12.15 -45.26 -4.05
N LEU A 80 11.42 -45.17 -5.17
CA LEU A 80 10.84 -43.91 -5.62
C LEU A 80 9.82 -43.35 -4.64
N VAL A 81 8.97 -44.19 -4.04
CA VAL A 81 8.01 -43.78 -3.00
C VAL A 81 8.74 -43.24 -1.77
N SER A 82 9.81 -43.92 -1.32
CA SER A 82 10.64 -43.45 -0.20
C SER A 82 11.31 -42.10 -0.50
N GLN A 83 11.87 -41.94 -1.70
CA GLN A 83 12.46 -40.67 -2.13
C GLN A 83 11.44 -39.54 -2.18
N ARG A 84 10.24 -39.80 -2.73
CA ARG A 84 9.14 -38.83 -2.76
C ARG A 84 8.74 -38.40 -1.35
N ALA A 85 8.64 -39.33 -0.40
CA ALA A 85 8.29 -39.01 0.98
C ALA A 85 9.34 -38.08 1.63
N LYS A 86 10.64 -38.34 1.40
CA LYS A 86 11.73 -37.47 1.89
C LYS A 86 11.65 -36.06 1.30
N LEU A 87 11.41 -35.95 -0.01
CA LEU A 87 11.27 -34.64 -0.67
C LEU A 87 10.06 -33.86 -0.13
N ILE A 88 8.93 -34.52 0.14
CA ILE A 88 7.76 -33.87 0.73
C ILE A 88 8.09 -33.33 2.14
N MET A 89 8.80 -34.09 2.97
CA MET A 89 9.22 -33.62 4.29
C MET A 89 10.18 -32.42 4.20
N ASN A 90 11.17 -32.47 3.31
CA ASN A 90 12.09 -31.35 3.10
C ASN A 90 11.38 -30.09 2.62
N ASN A 91 10.45 -30.21 1.67
CA ASN A 91 9.66 -29.08 1.20
C ASN A 91 8.79 -28.47 2.30
N LYS A 92 8.20 -29.30 3.18
CA LYS A 92 7.44 -28.79 4.34
C LYS A 92 8.34 -28.04 5.34
N ALA A 93 9.55 -28.54 5.59
CA ALA A 93 10.50 -27.87 6.46
C ALA A 93 10.93 -26.51 5.88
N LEU A 94 11.27 -26.45 4.59
CA LEU A 94 11.61 -25.20 3.90
C LEU A 94 10.46 -24.19 3.93
N GLN A 95 9.22 -24.64 3.74
CA GLN A 95 8.06 -23.76 3.82
C GLN A 95 7.91 -23.15 5.23
N SER A 96 8.06 -23.98 6.27
CA SER A 96 8.03 -23.51 7.66
C SER A 96 9.12 -22.48 7.96
N ASP A 97 10.32 -22.63 7.41
CA ASP A 97 11.42 -21.69 7.57
C ASP A 97 11.13 -20.35 6.87
N ILE A 98 10.56 -20.39 5.65
CA ILE A 98 10.13 -19.20 4.91
C ILE A 98 9.08 -18.43 5.70
N ASP A 99 8.07 -19.13 6.23
CA ASP A 99 6.98 -18.52 6.99
C ASP A 99 7.52 -17.88 8.29
N THR A 100 8.45 -18.55 8.97
CA THR A 100 9.11 -18.03 10.18
C THR A 100 9.95 -16.79 9.88
N GLN A 101 10.70 -16.77 8.78
CA GLN A 101 11.47 -15.59 8.36
C GLN A 101 10.57 -14.42 7.97
N SER A 102 9.46 -14.70 7.28
CA SER A 102 8.45 -13.71 6.91
C SER A 102 7.86 -13.04 8.15
N LEU A 103 7.46 -13.84 9.14
CA LEU A 103 6.94 -13.34 10.41
C LEU A 103 7.99 -12.49 11.16
N LYS A 104 9.25 -12.94 11.20
CA LYS A 104 10.34 -12.18 11.83
C LYS A 104 10.55 -10.81 11.19
N ARG A 105 10.43 -10.70 9.87
CA ARG A 105 10.51 -9.40 9.16
C ARG A 105 9.32 -8.50 9.53
N GLN A 106 8.11 -9.03 9.54
CA GLN A 106 6.93 -8.25 9.93
C GLN A 106 7.04 -7.72 11.37
N VAL A 107 7.51 -8.53 12.31
CA VAL A 107 7.72 -8.10 13.71
C VAL A 107 8.75 -6.97 13.79
N LEU A 108 9.88 -7.09 13.08
CA LEU A 108 10.91 -6.03 13.03
C LEU A 108 10.37 -4.72 12.46
N ASP A 109 9.54 -4.78 11.41
CA ASP A 109 8.94 -3.60 10.82
C ASP A 109 7.96 -2.91 11.77
N VAL A 110 7.15 -3.67 12.51
CA VAL A 110 6.24 -3.11 13.54
C VAL A 110 7.03 -2.46 14.67
N THR A 111 8.05 -3.14 15.22
CA THR A 111 8.89 -2.57 16.28
C THR A 111 9.61 -1.30 15.82
N ARG A 112 10.07 -1.25 14.56
CA ARG A 112 10.68 -0.05 13.98
C ARG A 112 9.66 1.09 13.87
N GLN A 113 8.43 0.81 13.46
CA GLN A 113 7.38 1.84 13.39
C GLN A 113 6.99 2.38 14.77
N GLU A 114 6.93 1.54 15.79
CA GLU A 114 6.67 1.96 17.18
C GLU A 114 7.80 2.87 17.70
N ALA A 115 9.05 2.47 17.52
CA ALA A 115 10.20 3.29 17.92
C ALA A 115 10.22 4.66 17.23
N LEU A 116 9.82 4.73 15.96
CA LEU A 116 9.72 6.00 15.23
C LEU A 116 8.60 6.91 15.79
N LYS A 117 7.46 6.35 16.21
CA LYS A 117 6.36 7.12 16.81
C LYS A 117 6.77 7.76 18.14
N ASP A 118 7.53 7.04 18.96
CA ASP A 118 7.99 7.55 20.26
C ASP A 118 8.97 8.72 20.10
N VAL A 119 9.87 8.65 19.11
CA VAL A 119 10.79 9.75 18.79
C VAL A 119 10.03 10.99 18.30
N ASP A 120 8.99 10.80 17.48
CA ASP A 120 8.20 11.91 16.93
C ASP A 120 7.38 12.62 18.01
N LEU A 121 6.80 11.88 18.97
CA LEU A 121 6.05 12.44 20.09
C LEU A 121 6.92 13.29 21.03
N ASN A 122 8.14 12.81 21.34
CA ASN A 122 9.06 13.54 22.20
C ASN A 122 9.54 14.84 21.54
N ASN A 123 9.91 14.79 20.25
CA ASN A 123 10.31 15.96 19.49
C ASN A 123 9.18 16.99 19.38
N LEU A 124 7.94 16.55 19.19
CA LEU A 124 6.78 17.43 19.11
C LEU A 124 6.52 18.13 20.46
N SER A 125 6.65 17.40 21.57
CA SER A 125 6.49 17.95 22.93
C SER A 125 7.54 19.01 23.24
N ASP A 126 8.81 18.75 22.91
CA ASP A 126 9.90 19.70 23.13
C ASP A 126 9.73 20.97 22.28
N ASN A 127 9.32 20.82 21.02
CA ASN A 127 9.03 21.96 20.15
C ASN A 127 7.85 22.80 20.67
N GLN A 128 6.79 22.15 21.17
CA GLN A 128 5.65 22.85 21.77
C GLN A 128 6.07 23.64 23.00
N ARG A 129 6.91 23.07 23.87
CA ARG A 129 7.45 23.76 25.04
C ARG A 129 8.28 24.98 24.63
N LEU A 130 9.16 24.83 23.63
CA LEU A 130 9.97 25.94 23.11
C LEU A 130 9.12 27.10 22.57
N LEU A 131 8.08 26.78 21.80
CA LEU A 131 7.16 27.78 21.25
C LEU A 131 6.39 28.53 22.34
N LEU A 132 5.96 27.83 23.39
CA LEU A 132 5.30 28.47 24.54
C LEU A 132 6.26 29.42 25.28
N THR A 133 7.49 29.00 25.53
CA THR A 133 8.51 29.89 26.13
C THR A 133 8.77 31.11 25.26
N LYS A 134 8.87 30.95 23.94
CA LYS A 134 9.09 32.07 23.02
C LYS A 134 7.91 33.03 22.97
N ARG A 135 6.68 32.51 23.03
CA ARG A 135 5.45 33.31 23.12
C ARG A 135 5.48 34.19 24.36
N ASP A 136 5.77 33.61 25.52
CA ASP A 136 5.76 34.33 26.79
C ASP A 136 6.83 35.43 26.83
N GLU A 137 8.01 35.15 26.25
CA GLU A 137 9.05 36.16 26.10
C GLU A 137 8.62 37.34 25.20
N LEU A 138 7.97 37.05 24.07
CA LEU A 138 7.45 38.10 23.18
C LEU A 138 6.35 38.92 23.83
N LEU A 139 5.47 38.29 24.62
CA LEU A 139 4.43 39.00 25.37
C LEU A 139 5.06 39.96 26.40
N ARG A 140 6.09 39.51 27.11
CA ARG A 140 6.83 40.34 28.07
C ARG A 140 7.51 41.53 27.38
N GLN A 141 8.14 41.30 26.23
CA GLN A 141 8.76 42.37 25.43
C GLN A 141 7.72 43.37 24.91
N ASN A 142 6.56 42.89 24.47
CA ASN A 142 5.48 43.76 23.99
C ASN A 142 4.93 44.64 25.13
N GLU A 143 4.77 44.08 26.32
CA GLU A 143 4.33 44.82 27.50
C GLU A 143 5.35 45.88 27.91
N GLN A 144 6.64 45.55 27.91
CA GLN A 144 7.70 46.52 28.18
C GLN A 144 7.67 47.69 27.18
N LEU A 145 7.57 47.41 25.89
CA LEU A 145 7.48 48.45 24.85
C LEU A 145 6.24 49.34 25.03
N ARG A 146 5.10 48.76 25.43
CA ARG A 146 3.89 49.54 25.74
C ARG A 146 4.11 50.49 26.92
N GLN A 147 4.82 50.03 27.95
CA GLN A 147 5.16 50.86 29.10
C GLN A 147 6.13 51.98 28.72
N GLU A 148 7.15 51.68 27.92
CA GLU A 148 8.10 52.68 27.39
C GLU A 148 7.38 53.75 26.57
N ILE A 149 6.51 53.37 25.62
CA ILE A 149 5.69 54.31 24.83
C ILE A 149 4.80 55.17 25.74
N CYS A 150 4.16 54.56 26.75
CA CYS A 150 3.33 55.29 27.69
C CYS A 150 4.15 56.32 28.48
N GLN A 151 5.31 55.93 29.02
CA GLN A 151 6.20 56.82 29.75
C GLN A 151 6.73 57.95 28.87
N GLU A 152 7.15 57.65 27.63
CA GLU A 152 7.58 58.66 26.67
C GLU A 152 6.44 59.65 26.37
N SER A 153 5.23 59.16 26.11
CA SER A 153 4.08 60.03 25.84
C SER A 153 3.71 60.95 27.02
N LEU A 154 3.85 60.47 28.26
CA LEU A 154 3.66 61.26 29.47
C LEU A 154 4.77 62.30 29.67
N SER A 155 6.01 61.96 29.30
CA SER A 155 7.17 62.85 29.40
C SER A 155 7.15 63.96 28.35
N MET A 156 6.60 63.67 27.16
CA MET A 156 6.34 64.66 26.14
C MET A 156 5.21 65.56 26.62
N LYS A 157 5.57 66.72 27.18
CA LYS A 157 4.63 67.82 27.43
C LYS A 157 4.12 68.34 26.08
N ILE A 158 3.20 67.61 25.45
CA ILE A 158 2.44 68.03 24.28
C ILE A 158 1.52 69.16 24.75
N ARG A 159 2.08 70.35 24.87
CA ARG A 159 1.34 71.56 25.18
C ARG A 159 0.83 72.14 23.88
N GLU A 160 -0.44 72.51 23.88
CA GLU A 160 -1.00 73.33 22.82
C GLU A 160 -0.20 74.63 22.71
N ARG A 161 0.14 75.01 21.48
CA ARG A 161 0.83 76.27 21.17
C ARG A 161 -0.10 77.17 20.39
N LYS A 162 0.02 78.48 20.57
CA LYS A 162 -0.76 79.46 19.81
C LYS A 162 -0.07 79.76 18.48
N CYS A 163 -0.77 79.59 17.37
CA CYS A 163 -0.22 79.85 16.05
C CYS A 163 -0.04 81.37 15.79
N GLN A 164 1.10 81.79 15.26
CA GLN A 164 1.38 83.18 14.90
C GLN A 164 0.50 83.67 13.73
N ASN A 165 0.13 82.76 12.82
CA ASN A 165 -0.64 83.07 11.61
C ASN A 165 -2.15 83.13 11.87
N CYS A 166 -2.77 82.00 12.24
CA CYS A 166 -4.22 81.92 12.45
C CYS A 166 -4.67 82.28 13.87
N LYS A 167 -3.74 82.46 14.82
CA LYS A 167 -4.00 82.71 16.26
C LYS A 167 -4.71 81.59 17.02
N GLY A 168 -5.08 80.49 16.35
CA GLY A 168 -5.64 79.29 16.97
C GLY A 168 -4.59 78.47 17.75
N LEU A 169 -5.06 77.73 18.76
CA LEU A 169 -4.25 76.74 19.47
C LEU A 169 -4.08 75.49 18.59
N PHE A 170 -2.89 74.89 18.62
CA PHE A 170 -2.61 73.66 17.89
C PHE A 170 -1.62 72.78 18.67
N MET A 171 -1.75 71.46 18.46
CA MET A 171 -0.78 70.48 18.97
C MET A 171 0.28 70.21 17.89
N PRO A 172 1.59 70.37 18.18
CA PRO A 172 2.65 70.09 17.21
C PRO A 172 2.59 68.67 16.60
N LEU A 173 2.13 67.68 17.37
CA LEU A 173 1.97 66.30 16.91
C LEU A 173 0.99 66.14 15.74
N HIS A 174 -0.02 67.02 15.66
CA HIS A 174 -1.03 67.01 14.60
C HIS A 174 -0.80 68.13 13.56
N ASN A 175 0.39 68.73 13.54
CA ASN A 175 0.72 69.85 12.66
C ASN A 175 1.15 69.37 11.26
N THR A 176 0.16 69.07 10.43
CA THR A 176 0.34 68.71 9.02
C THR A 176 0.45 69.95 8.13
N GLU A 177 0.89 69.76 6.88
CA GLU A 177 1.10 70.85 5.90
C GLU A 177 -0.15 71.69 5.61
N ASN A 178 -1.34 71.18 5.90
CA ASN A 178 -2.62 71.85 5.64
C ASN A 178 -3.41 72.17 6.93
N SER A 179 -2.79 72.02 8.11
CA SER A 179 -3.48 72.21 9.40
C SER A 179 -3.82 73.69 9.68
N CYS A 180 -2.95 74.64 9.28
CA CYS A 180 -3.18 76.07 9.50
C CYS A 180 -3.80 76.73 8.27
N ARG A 181 -4.97 77.34 8.48
CA ARG A 181 -5.66 78.18 7.49
C ARG A 181 -5.66 79.62 7.98
N TYR A 182 -5.15 80.53 7.14
CA TYR A 182 -5.12 81.95 7.46
C TYR A 182 -5.12 82.81 6.20
N HIS A 183 -5.32 84.11 6.38
CA HIS A 183 -5.23 85.09 5.30
C HIS A 183 -3.88 85.80 5.35
N VAL A 184 -3.15 85.81 4.23
CA VAL A 184 -1.88 86.54 4.11
C VAL A 184 -2.07 88.04 3.83
N GLY A 185 -3.26 88.43 3.37
CA GLY A 185 -3.59 89.82 3.03
C GLY A 185 -4.06 90.63 4.24
N LYS A 186 -3.99 91.96 4.14
CA LYS A 186 -4.54 92.88 5.13
C LYS A 186 -6.08 92.86 5.11
N LEU A 187 -6.69 93.02 6.28
CA LEU A 187 -8.13 93.24 6.45
C LEU A 187 -8.49 94.66 6.00
N LYS A 188 -9.53 94.81 5.18
CA LYS A 188 -10.08 96.10 4.76
C LYS A 188 -11.58 96.14 5.07
N PHE A 189 -12.10 97.33 5.34
CA PHE A 189 -13.52 97.54 5.66
C PHE A 189 -14.29 98.03 4.42
N TYR A 190 -14.76 97.07 3.61
CA TYR A 190 -15.72 97.26 2.50
C TYR A 190 -16.50 95.96 2.29
N SER A 191 -17.49 95.96 1.39
CA SER A 191 -18.32 94.81 1.07
C SER A 191 -17.54 93.59 0.54
N CYS A 192 -17.60 92.49 1.28
CA CYS A 192 -17.11 91.17 0.91
C CYS A 192 -17.79 90.69 -0.37
N ARG A 193 -17.00 90.17 -1.34
CA ARG A 193 -17.58 89.65 -2.61
C ARG A 193 -18.42 88.38 -2.44
N GLY A 194 -18.29 87.68 -1.32
CA GLY A 194 -19.05 86.45 -1.03
C GLY A 194 -20.41 86.71 -0.40
N CYS A 195 -20.44 87.49 0.69
CA CYS A 195 -21.65 87.68 1.50
C CYS A 195 -22.06 89.14 1.71
N GLY A 196 -21.35 90.10 1.12
CA GLY A 196 -21.63 91.53 1.30
C GLY A 196 -21.16 92.14 2.62
N ALA A 197 -20.67 91.35 3.60
CA ALA A 197 -20.21 91.86 4.90
C ALA A 197 -19.16 92.98 4.79
N ASP A 198 -19.14 93.90 5.76
CA ASP A 198 -18.36 95.15 5.73
C ASP A 198 -16.84 94.98 5.92
N GLN A 199 -16.33 93.75 5.85
CA GLN A 199 -14.91 93.48 5.94
C GLN A 199 -14.48 92.33 5.03
N TYR A 200 -13.30 92.44 4.44
CA TYR A 200 -12.71 91.38 3.62
C TYR A 200 -11.18 91.37 3.69
N TYR A 201 -10.57 90.24 3.36
CA TYR A 201 -9.12 90.12 3.25
C TYR A 201 -8.63 90.31 1.82
N THR A 202 -7.61 91.15 1.64
CA THR A 202 -7.03 91.48 0.32
C THR A 202 -6.43 90.29 -0.44
N CYS A 203 -6.11 89.16 0.21
CA CYS A 203 -5.57 87.99 -0.50
C CYS A 203 -6.62 87.28 -1.37
N CYS A 204 -7.91 87.37 -1.04
CA CYS A 204 -8.94 86.59 -1.72
C CYS A 204 -10.28 87.33 -1.87
N ASN A 205 -10.38 88.57 -1.41
CA ASN A 205 -11.59 89.40 -1.46
C ASN A 205 -12.81 88.77 -0.75
N LYS A 206 -12.56 87.94 0.27
CA LYS A 206 -13.58 87.26 1.09
C LYS A 206 -13.38 87.59 2.58
N CYS A 207 -14.47 87.59 3.34
CA CYS A 207 -14.46 87.76 4.78
C CYS A 207 -14.16 86.43 5.50
N ASN A 208 -13.92 86.49 6.82
CA ASN A 208 -13.63 85.30 7.63
C ASN A 208 -14.78 84.28 7.67
N GLN A 209 -16.03 84.73 7.52
CA GLN A 209 -17.20 83.85 7.50
C GLN A 209 -17.29 83.07 6.18
N CYS A 210 -17.00 83.72 5.04
CA CYS A 210 -17.00 83.06 3.74
C CYS A 210 -15.80 82.14 3.52
N ASN A 211 -14.64 82.50 4.08
CA ASN A 211 -13.45 81.67 4.03
C ASN A 211 -12.57 81.94 5.26
N PRO A 212 -12.32 80.95 6.13
CA PRO A 212 -11.46 81.13 7.31
C PRO A 212 -9.98 81.34 6.96
N GLY A 213 -9.54 80.99 5.74
CA GLY A 213 -8.18 81.25 5.29
C GLY A 213 -7.95 80.91 3.82
N CYS A 214 -7.31 81.83 3.08
CA CYS A 214 -6.99 81.64 1.66
C CYS A 214 -5.72 80.79 1.43
N LYS A 215 -4.88 80.60 2.47
CA LYS A 215 -3.61 79.86 2.40
C LYS A 215 -3.58 78.72 3.41
N TYR A 216 -3.01 77.59 3.00
CA TYR A 216 -2.80 76.38 3.81
C TYR A 216 -1.30 76.21 4.10
N THR A 217 -0.95 76.05 5.36
CA THR A 217 0.44 75.80 5.81
C THR A 217 0.44 74.99 7.11
N LYS A 218 1.63 74.56 7.57
CA LYS A 218 1.82 74.15 8.97
C LYS A 218 1.59 75.35 9.90
N HIS A 219 1.01 75.11 11.07
CA HIS A 219 1.00 76.12 12.14
C HIS A 219 2.44 76.47 12.55
N VAL A 220 2.67 77.73 12.88
CA VAL A 220 3.95 78.27 13.36
C VAL A 220 3.70 78.84 14.75
N ALA A 221 4.42 78.36 15.77
CA ALA A 221 4.32 78.85 17.15
C ALA A 221 5.34 79.96 17.41
#